data_AF-A0A435GV83-F1
#
_entry.id   AF-A0A435GV83-F1
#
_cell.length_a   1.000
_cell.length_b   1.000
_cell.length_c   1.000
_cell.angle_alpha   90.00
_cell.angle_beta   90.00
_cell.angle_gamma   90.00
#
_symmetry.space_group_name_H-M   'P 1'
#
loop_
_entity.id
_entity.type
_entity.pdbx_description
1 polymer ?
#
loop_
_entity_poly.entity_id
_entity_poly.type
_entity_poly.pdbx_seq_one_letter_code
_entity_poly.pdbx_strand_id
1 'polypeptide(L)'
;MTLNGWIQILVYCGIVILLVKPLGGYMHRVFNGDRTLLSPVFGPLERGLYRVCGTSEREEQHWTTYAVALLLFNLAGFLVLYALQRLQGSLPYNPAGMTAVEPGLAFNTAASFMTNTNWQNYGGESTMSYLVQMAGLTVQNFVSAATGIAIAIALIRGFARASGKSIGNFWVDMTRSTLYLLLPFCVVLTLAYVWLGMPQTLGAYVNATTLEGAQQTIAVGPVASQVAIKMLGTNGGGFFNANAAHPFENPDAISNLIQMVSIFAIGAALTNVFGRMIGNQRQGWAILSAMGVMFIAGVAICYWAEAAGNPLVHALGIDGGNMEGKETRFGIALSALFAVITTAASCGAVNAMHGSFTALGGMIPIINMQLGEVIVGGVGAGLYGILMYIVVAVFVAGLMVGRTPEYLGKKIEAKEVKMAMLAILCLPLAMLIFTAIAVVLPTGVASMGNAGPHGFSEVLYAYTSAAANNGSAFGGLSGNTPWYNITIGIGMLMGRFLVIISALAIAGSLVAKKTVPASAGTFPTDGPLFVGLLIGVILIVGGLTFFPALAVGPIIEHLAMAHGQTF
;
A
#
# COMPACT_ATOMS: atom_id res chain seq x y z
N MET A 1 -26.56 8.34 3.59
CA MET A 1 -25.72 8.61 2.39
C MET A 1 -26.33 9.76 1.59
N THR A 2 -25.52 10.55 0.88
CA THR A 2 -25.98 11.73 0.14
C THR A 2 -25.66 11.60 -1.35
N LEU A 3 -26.43 12.28 -2.20
CA LEU A 3 -26.17 12.36 -3.64
C LEU A 3 -24.79 13.00 -3.91
N ASN A 4 -24.42 14.04 -3.16
CA ASN A 4 -23.12 14.69 -3.26
C ASN A 4 -21.96 13.72 -2.99
N GLY A 5 -22.08 12.87 -1.95
CA GLY A 5 -21.06 11.86 -1.66
C GLY A 5 -20.85 10.88 -2.81
N TRP A 6 -21.94 10.41 -3.44
CA TRP A 6 -21.85 9.54 -4.62
C TRP A 6 -21.25 10.25 -5.84
N ILE A 7 -21.58 11.52 -6.07
CA ILE A 7 -20.97 12.31 -7.14
C ILE A 7 -19.46 12.41 -6.94
N GLN A 8 -18.99 12.68 -5.72
CA GLN A 8 -17.56 12.73 -5.40
C GLN A 8 -16.85 11.40 -5.68
N ILE A 9 -17.46 10.28 -5.28
CA ILE A 9 -16.93 8.93 -5.55
C ILE A 9 -16.85 8.66 -7.06
N LEU A 10 -17.91 8.98 -7.81
CA LEU A 10 -17.94 8.77 -9.26
C LEU A 10 -16.94 9.65 -10.01
N VAL A 11 -16.76 10.91 -9.58
CA VAL A 11 -15.74 11.81 -10.13
C VAL A 11 -14.34 11.24 -9.89
N TYR A 12 -14.06 10.77 -8.67
CA TYR A 12 -12.81 10.10 -8.35
C TYR A 12 -12.55 8.88 -9.27
N CYS A 13 -13.52 7.96 -9.38
CA CYS A 13 -13.39 6.79 -10.23
C CYS A 13 -13.18 7.16 -11.70
N GLY A 14 -13.91 8.17 -12.19
CA GLY A 14 -13.76 8.70 -13.54
C GLY A 14 -12.34 9.21 -13.81
N ILE A 15 -11.77 10.00 -12.89
CA ILE A 15 -10.40 10.51 -13.00
C ILE A 15 -9.39 9.36 -13.06
N VAL A 16 -9.49 8.37 -12.16
CA VAL A 16 -8.58 7.21 -12.17
C VAL A 16 -8.64 6.47 -13.50
N ILE A 17 -9.84 6.16 -14.00
CA ILE A 17 -10.03 5.46 -15.28
C ILE A 17 -9.43 6.26 -16.45
N LEU A 18 -9.60 7.59 -16.45
CA LEU A 18 -9.04 8.48 -17.48
C LEU A 18 -7.50 8.49 -17.47
N LEU A 19 -6.87 8.30 -16.31
CA LEU A 19 -5.41 8.27 -16.16
C LEU A 19 -4.77 6.94 -16.59
N VAL A 20 -5.51 5.83 -16.56
CA VAL A 20 -4.99 4.47 -16.83
C VAL A 20 -4.25 4.38 -18.17
N LYS A 21 -4.86 4.84 -19.26
CA LYS A 21 -4.26 4.78 -20.60
C LYS A 21 -3.08 5.73 -20.81
N PRO A 22 -3.15 7.04 -20.49
CA PRO A 22 -2.04 7.95 -20.70
C PRO A 22 -0.84 7.62 -19.81
N LEU A 23 -1.06 7.39 -18.51
CA LEU A 23 0.03 7.03 -17.59
C LEU A 23 0.59 5.64 -17.90
N GLY A 24 -0.27 4.65 -18.19
CA GLY A 24 0.18 3.31 -18.59
C GLY A 24 0.95 3.31 -19.90
N GLY A 25 0.56 4.14 -20.87
CA GLY A 25 1.30 4.33 -22.12
C GLY A 25 2.67 5.00 -21.90
N TYR A 26 2.75 5.99 -21.02
CA TYR A 26 4.00 6.62 -20.61
C TYR A 26 4.94 5.64 -19.93
N MET A 27 4.45 4.92 -18.91
CA MET A 27 5.23 3.92 -18.17
C MET A 27 5.71 2.79 -19.07
N HIS A 28 4.87 2.30 -20.00
CA HIS A 28 5.27 1.31 -20.99
C HIS A 28 6.50 1.77 -21.80
N ARG A 29 6.53 3.02 -22.26
CA ARG A 29 7.68 3.59 -22.97
C ARG A 29 8.93 3.65 -22.07
N VAL A 30 8.78 4.12 -20.83
CA VAL A 30 9.88 4.20 -19.86
C VAL A 30 10.52 2.82 -19.64
N PHE A 31 9.72 1.79 -19.36
CA PHE A 31 10.25 0.46 -19.03
C PHE A 31 10.72 -0.35 -20.25
N ASN A 32 10.32 0.04 -21.47
CA ASN A 32 10.90 -0.48 -22.71
C ASN A 32 12.18 0.24 -23.14
N GLY A 33 12.53 1.37 -22.50
CA GLY A 33 13.68 2.19 -22.89
C GLY A 33 13.41 3.07 -24.13
N ASP A 34 12.14 3.31 -24.46
CA ASP A 34 11.76 4.23 -25.53
C ASP A 34 12.05 5.68 -25.12
N ARG A 35 12.30 6.55 -26.11
CA ARG A 35 12.51 7.98 -25.85
C ARG A 35 11.21 8.62 -25.32
N THR A 36 11.33 9.31 -24.19
CA THR A 36 10.26 10.11 -23.57
C THR A 36 10.60 11.60 -23.60
N LEU A 37 9.66 12.44 -23.17
CA LEU A 37 9.89 13.89 -23.03
C LEU A 37 11.00 14.21 -22.01
N LEU A 38 11.22 13.34 -21.02
CA LEU A 38 12.23 13.53 -19.98
C LEU A 38 13.60 12.93 -20.35
N SER A 39 13.67 12.11 -21.40
CA SER A 39 14.91 11.46 -21.84
C SER A 39 16.07 12.42 -22.16
N PRO A 40 15.87 13.62 -22.73
CA PRO A 40 16.97 14.56 -22.94
C PRO A 40 17.64 15.02 -21.64
N VAL A 41 16.87 15.12 -20.55
CA VAL A 41 17.34 15.58 -19.25
C VAL A 41 17.90 14.43 -18.43
N PHE A 42 17.16 13.32 -18.32
CA PHE A 42 17.52 12.21 -17.44
C PHE A 42 18.37 11.13 -18.10
N GLY A 43 18.43 11.04 -19.43
CA GLY A 43 19.26 10.05 -20.12
C GLY A 43 20.77 10.16 -19.82
N PRO A 44 21.37 11.37 -19.78
CA PRO A 44 22.75 11.53 -19.33
C PRO A 44 22.97 11.11 -17.87
N LEU A 45 22.04 11.47 -16.98
CA LEU A 45 22.10 11.12 -15.55
C LEU A 45 22.00 9.61 -15.34
N GLU A 46 21.03 8.97 -16.00
CA GLU A 46 20.81 7.52 -16.01
C GLU A 46 22.09 6.77 -16.42
N ARG A 47 22.72 7.16 -17.54
CA ARG A 47 23.99 6.57 -17.99
C ARG A 47 25.15 6.82 -17.04
N GLY A 48 25.18 7.99 -16.39
CA GLY A 48 26.16 8.32 -15.36
C GLY A 48 26.04 7.39 -14.16
N LEU A 49 24.81 7.21 -13.64
CA LEU A 49 24.53 6.29 -12.55
C LEU A 49 24.90 4.85 -12.90
N TYR A 50 24.55 4.38 -14.10
CA TYR A 50 24.93 3.05 -14.56
C TYR A 50 26.45 2.86 -14.59
N ARG A 51 27.19 3.86 -15.08
CA ARG A 51 28.65 3.82 -15.10
C ARG A 51 29.27 3.79 -13.70
N VAL A 52 28.73 4.57 -12.75
CA VAL A 52 29.20 4.59 -11.35
C VAL A 52 28.89 3.27 -10.65
N CYS A 53 27.71 2.70 -10.91
CA CYS A 53 27.30 1.41 -10.36
C CYS A 53 27.93 0.21 -11.08
N GLY A 54 28.68 0.41 -12.16
CA GLY A 54 29.31 -0.66 -12.94
C GLY A 54 28.30 -1.57 -13.64
N THR A 55 27.13 -1.06 -14.01
CA THR A 55 26.09 -1.79 -14.77
C THR A 55 25.79 -1.08 -16.09
N SER A 56 24.96 -1.69 -16.92
CA SER A 56 24.52 -1.12 -18.19
C SER A 56 23.07 -1.45 -18.49
N GLU A 57 22.41 -0.61 -19.29
CA GLU A 57 21.05 -0.83 -19.78
C GLU A 57 20.89 -2.11 -20.63
N ARG A 58 22.01 -2.68 -21.10
CA ARG A 58 22.05 -3.88 -21.94
C ARG A 58 22.26 -5.16 -21.13
N GLU A 59 22.67 -5.05 -19.87
CA GLU A 59 22.82 -6.20 -19.00
C GLU A 59 21.46 -6.74 -18.60
N GLU A 60 21.33 -8.06 -18.69
CA GLU A 60 20.13 -8.80 -18.35
C GLU A 60 20.46 -9.77 -17.22
N GLN A 61 19.57 -9.88 -16.23
CA GLN A 61 19.77 -10.66 -15.02
C GLN A 61 18.83 -11.87 -15.01
N HIS A 62 19.37 -13.02 -14.60
CA HIS A 62 18.56 -14.15 -14.15
C HIS A 62 17.78 -13.74 -12.89
N TRP A 63 16.62 -14.36 -12.64
CA TRP A 63 15.74 -13.97 -11.54
C TRP A 63 16.42 -14.02 -10.16
N THR A 64 17.37 -14.95 -9.96
CA THR A 64 18.13 -15.05 -8.71
C THR A 64 19.08 -13.86 -8.53
N THR A 65 19.80 -13.45 -9.57
CA THR A 65 20.68 -12.28 -9.54
C THR A 65 19.87 -11.01 -9.27
N TYR A 66 18.71 -10.89 -9.93
CA TYR A 66 17.76 -9.80 -9.70
C TYR A 66 17.29 -9.77 -8.24
N ALA A 67 16.90 -10.92 -7.68
CA ALA A 67 16.46 -11.03 -6.29
C ALA A 67 17.57 -10.67 -5.29
N VAL A 68 18.80 -11.14 -5.50
CA VAL A 68 19.94 -10.83 -4.62
C VAL A 68 20.27 -9.34 -4.67
N ALA A 69 20.30 -8.72 -5.86
CA ALA A 69 20.54 -7.28 -6.00
C ALA A 69 19.48 -6.46 -5.23
N LEU A 70 18.21 -6.84 -5.37
CA LEU A 70 17.09 -6.22 -4.67
C LEU A 70 17.22 -6.34 -3.15
N LEU A 71 17.50 -7.54 -2.64
CA LEU A 71 17.60 -7.80 -1.20
C LEU A 71 18.77 -7.03 -0.57
N LEU A 72 19.94 -7.02 -1.22
CA LEU A 72 21.11 -6.29 -0.74
C LEU A 72 20.88 -4.78 -0.74
N PHE A 73 20.22 -4.24 -1.77
CA PHE A 73 19.89 -2.82 -1.85
C PHE A 73 18.93 -2.40 -0.73
N ASN A 74 17.88 -3.18 -0.48
CA ASN A 74 16.94 -2.91 0.59
C ASN A 74 17.60 -3.02 1.98
N LEU A 75 18.44 -4.04 2.20
CA LEU A 75 19.21 -4.19 3.43
C LEU A 75 20.12 -2.99 3.70
N ALA A 76 20.81 -2.48 2.67
CA ALA A 76 21.63 -1.28 2.80
C ALA A 76 20.77 -0.06 3.20
N GLY A 77 19.61 0.10 2.58
CA GLY A 77 18.64 1.13 2.93
C GLY A 77 18.18 1.05 4.40
N PHE A 78 17.84 -0.15 4.86
CA PHE A 78 17.46 -0.40 6.25
C PHE A 78 18.57 0.00 7.24
N LEU A 79 19.81 -0.40 6.97
CA LEU A 79 20.95 -0.09 7.85
C LEU A 79 21.21 1.43 7.92
N VAL A 80 21.12 2.12 6.78
CA VAL A 80 21.28 3.58 6.72
C VAL A 80 20.17 4.28 7.52
N LEU A 81 18.91 3.90 7.32
CA LEU A 81 17.79 4.50 8.04
C LEU A 81 17.84 4.19 9.55
N TYR A 82 18.22 2.98 9.93
CA TYR A 82 18.43 2.63 11.34
C TYR A 82 19.53 3.50 11.96
N ALA A 83 20.67 3.67 11.27
CA ALA A 83 21.76 4.52 11.74
C ALA A 83 21.36 5.99 11.88
N LEU A 84 20.63 6.55 10.90
CA LEU A 84 20.13 7.94 10.95
C LEU A 84 19.26 8.17 12.20
N GLN A 85 18.37 7.24 12.53
CA GLN A 85 17.51 7.33 13.72
C GLN A 85 18.30 7.21 15.03
N ARG A 86 19.27 6.28 15.09
CA ARG A 86 20.10 6.06 16.28
C ARG A 86 21.11 7.18 16.54
N LEU A 87 21.51 7.90 15.49
CA LEU A 87 22.46 9.02 15.56
C LEU A 87 21.76 10.38 15.50
N GLN A 88 20.44 10.43 15.37
CA GLN A 88 19.64 11.64 15.14
C GLN A 88 20.00 12.83 16.04
N GLY A 89 20.29 12.58 17.31
CA GLY A 89 20.61 13.63 18.28
C GLY A 89 21.87 14.44 17.97
N SER A 90 22.80 13.91 17.19
CA SER A 90 24.04 14.60 16.78
C SER A 90 24.03 15.09 15.33
N LEU A 91 22.94 14.84 14.58
CA LEU A 91 22.84 15.18 13.18
C LEU A 91 22.26 16.60 12.97
N PRO A 92 22.59 17.27 11.84
CA PRO A 92 22.04 18.59 11.52
C PRO A 92 20.54 18.54 11.20
N TYR A 93 19.92 19.71 11.01
CA TYR A 93 18.49 19.86 10.75
C TYR A 93 17.60 19.23 11.84
N ASN A 94 17.96 19.53 13.09
CA ASN A 94 17.25 19.10 14.29
C ASN A 94 16.89 20.31 15.18
N PRO A 95 16.03 21.24 14.69
CA PRO A 95 15.74 22.48 15.42
C PRO A 95 14.98 22.23 16.73
N ALA A 96 14.27 21.11 16.85
CA ALA A 96 13.55 20.71 18.05
C ALA A 96 14.40 19.91 19.05
N GLY A 97 15.68 19.64 18.75
CA GLY A 97 16.58 18.93 19.67
C GLY A 97 16.20 17.47 19.92
N MET A 98 15.61 16.78 18.93
CA MET A 98 15.21 15.38 19.04
C MET A 98 16.39 14.48 19.40
N THR A 99 16.18 13.58 20.36
CA THR A 99 17.20 12.62 20.79
C THR A 99 17.27 11.39 19.89
N ALA A 100 18.20 10.48 20.17
CA ALA A 100 18.28 9.19 19.47
C ALA A 100 17.03 8.33 19.72
N VAL A 101 16.45 7.78 18.65
CA VAL A 101 15.25 6.93 18.70
C VAL A 101 15.56 5.56 19.30
N GLU A 102 14.80 5.09 20.29
CA GLU A 102 15.03 3.79 20.98
C GLU A 102 15.25 2.62 19.99
N PRO A 103 16.20 1.69 20.26
CA PRO A 103 16.55 0.60 19.34
C PRO A 103 15.39 -0.22 18.75
N GLY A 104 14.43 -0.64 19.56
CA GLY A 104 13.25 -1.39 19.10
C GLY A 104 12.38 -0.55 18.15
N LEU A 105 12.11 0.70 18.50
CA LEU A 105 11.37 1.62 17.64
C LEU A 105 12.13 1.95 16.35
N ALA A 106 13.45 2.13 16.43
CA ALA A 106 14.30 2.39 15.26
C ALA A 106 14.33 1.18 14.31
N PHE A 107 14.40 -0.04 14.85
CA PHE A 107 14.27 -1.28 14.06
C PHE A 107 12.92 -1.35 13.37
N ASN A 108 11.84 -1.15 14.12
CA ASN A 108 10.48 -1.20 13.59
C ASN A 108 10.29 -0.19 12.46
N THR A 109 10.68 1.06 12.69
CA THR A 109 10.55 2.15 11.71
C THR A 109 11.43 1.91 10.48
N ALA A 110 12.66 1.41 10.66
CA ALA A 110 13.53 1.09 9.53
C ALA A 110 12.96 -0.05 8.67
N ALA A 111 12.44 -1.11 9.31
CA ALA A 111 11.78 -2.22 8.61
C ALA A 111 10.51 -1.72 7.90
N SER A 112 9.74 -0.89 8.59
CA SER A 112 8.49 -0.30 8.13
C SER A 112 8.65 0.49 6.83
N PHE A 113 9.60 1.43 6.78
CA PHE A 113 9.82 2.25 5.58
C PHE A 113 10.52 1.49 4.45
N MET A 114 11.47 0.59 4.76
CA MET A 114 12.08 -0.28 3.75
C MET A 114 11.04 -1.19 3.07
N THR A 115 10.08 -1.69 3.85
CA THR A 115 9.05 -2.61 3.35
C THR A 115 7.89 -1.91 2.65
N ASN A 116 7.95 -0.58 2.48
CA ASN A 116 6.86 0.23 1.92
C ASN A 116 5.57 0.18 2.75
N THR A 117 5.69 -0.12 4.06
CA THR A 117 4.55 -0.20 4.97
C THR A 117 4.32 1.13 5.66
N ASN A 118 5.40 1.75 6.16
CA ASN A 118 5.37 2.98 6.95
C ASN A 118 4.38 2.96 8.13
N TRP A 119 4.23 1.80 8.78
CA TRP A 119 3.76 1.71 10.16
C TRP A 119 4.50 2.69 11.09
N GLN A 120 3.77 3.35 12.00
CA GLN A 120 4.29 4.35 12.92
C GLN A 120 3.84 4.08 14.36
N ASN A 121 4.77 3.64 15.20
CA ASN A 121 4.60 3.58 16.66
C ASN A 121 5.11 4.87 17.34
N TYR A 122 5.00 6.00 16.66
CA TYR A 122 5.56 7.27 17.10
C TYR A 122 4.80 8.46 16.52
N GLY A 123 4.81 9.59 17.24
CA GLY A 123 4.44 10.88 16.67
C GLY A 123 5.63 11.49 15.95
N GLY A 124 5.47 11.82 14.66
CA GLY A 124 6.60 12.30 13.85
C GLY A 124 7.17 13.62 14.34
N GLU A 125 6.30 14.54 14.79
CA GLU A 125 6.64 15.84 15.34
C GLU A 125 7.29 15.82 16.72
N SER A 126 7.21 14.70 17.43
CA SER A 126 7.77 14.52 18.77
C SER A 126 8.95 13.55 18.82
N THR A 127 9.21 12.82 17.74
CA THR A 127 10.21 11.74 17.71
C THR A 127 11.27 11.92 16.63
N MET A 128 10.91 12.43 15.44
CA MET A 128 11.80 12.45 14.28
C MET A 128 12.28 13.88 13.99
N SER A 129 13.59 14.03 13.76
CA SER A 129 14.19 15.27 13.28
C SER A 129 13.92 15.46 11.79
N TYR A 130 14.13 16.69 11.28
CA TYR A 130 13.91 16.95 9.86
C TYR A 130 14.86 16.16 8.98
N LEU A 131 16.13 15.95 9.41
CA LEU A 131 17.05 15.16 8.61
C LEU A 131 16.60 13.71 8.49
N VAL A 132 16.09 13.09 9.56
CA VAL A 132 15.59 11.71 9.49
C VAL A 132 14.36 11.64 8.58
N GLN A 133 13.42 12.59 8.68
CA GLN A 133 12.26 12.69 7.80
C GLN A 133 12.68 12.85 6.31
N MET A 134 13.64 13.73 6.02
CA MET A 134 14.09 14.04 4.65
C MET A 134 15.03 12.99 4.04
N ALA A 135 16.12 12.67 4.72
CA ALA A 135 17.21 11.85 4.18
C ALA A 135 17.07 10.36 4.53
N GLY A 136 16.19 10.04 5.48
CA GLY A 136 15.87 8.66 5.85
C GLY A 136 14.52 8.24 5.28
N LEU A 137 13.45 8.74 5.89
CA LEU A 137 12.07 8.31 5.62
C LEU A 137 11.63 8.62 4.19
N THR A 138 11.83 9.85 3.72
CA THR A 138 11.49 10.24 2.35
C THR A 138 12.31 9.49 1.32
N VAL A 139 13.61 9.26 1.55
CA VAL A 139 14.44 8.44 0.65
C VAL A 139 13.90 7.01 0.56
N GLN A 140 13.57 6.40 1.71
CA GLN A 140 12.94 5.09 1.73
C GLN A 140 11.64 5.08 0.92
N ASN A 141 10.77 6.07 1.10
CA ASN A 141 9.51 6.16 0.35
C ASN A 141 9.68 6.11 -1.18
N PHE A 142 10.78 6.67 -1.71
CA PHE A 142 11.09 6.56 -3.13
C PHE A 142 11.56 5.16 -3.50
N VAL A 143 12.53 4.62 -2.75
CA VAL A 143 13.21 3.38 -3.14
C VAL A 143 12.39 2.12 -2.83
N SER A 144 11.54 2.15 -1.81
CA SER A 144 10.58 1.08 -1.49
C SER A 144 9.49 0.98 -2.56
N ALA A 145 8.96 2.11 -3.04
CA ALA A 145 8.00 2.19 -4.11
C ALA A 145 8.62 1.76 -5.46
N ALA A 146 9.82 2.27 -5.77
CA ALA A 146 10.55 1.88 -6.96
C ALA A 146 10.91 0.38 -6.96
N THR A 147 11.23 -0.20 -5.80
CA THR A 147 11.40 -1.66 -5.65
C THR A 147 10.13 -2.40 -6.07
N GLY A 148 8.96 -1.98 -5.55
CA GLY A 148 7.67 -2.59 -5.90
C GLY A 148 7.37 -2.56 -7.39
N ILE A 149 7.57 -1.40 -8.03
CA ILE A 149 7.39 -1.24 -9.49
C ILE A 149 8.36 -2.14 -10.25
N ALA A 150 9.63 -2.19 -9.85
CA ALA A 150 10.64 -3.01 -10.49
C ALA A 150 10.27 -4.50 -10.48
N ILE A 151 9.72 -5.01 -9.36
CA ILE A 151 9.24 -6.40 -9.27
C ILE A 151 8.05 -6.63 -10.19
N ALA A 152 7.08 -5.71 -10.20
CA ALA A 152 5.92 -5.81 -11.07
C ALA A 152 6.34 -5.88 -12.54
N ILE A 153 7.26 -5.03 -12.97
CA ILE A 153 7.82 -5.04 -14.33
C ILE A 153 8.57 -6.35 -14.62
N ALA A 154 9.38 -6.85 -13.69
CA ALA A 154 10.07 -8.11 -13.86
C ALA A 154 9.11 -9.31 -14.01
N LEU A 155 8.00 -9.31 -13.25
CA LEU A 155 6.94 -10.33 -13.37
C LEU A 155 6.16 -10.19 -14.68
N ILE A 156 5.81 -8.96 -15.10
CA ILE A 156 5.19 -8.70 -16.41
C ILE A 156 6.08 -9.26 -17.52
N ARG A 157 7.40 -9.01 -17.48
CA ARG A 157 8.36 -9.58 -18.44
C ARG A 157 8.38 -11.10 -18.39
N GLY A 158 8.24 -11.69 -17.20
CA GLY A 158 8.07 -13.12 -16.99
C GLY A 158 6.87 -13.71 -17.75
N PHE A 159 5.75 -12.99 -17.84
CA PHE A 159 4.60 -13.38 -18.67
C PHE A 159 4.76 -13.04 -20.16
N ALA A 160 5.30 -11.87 -20.48
CA ALA A 160 5.36 -11.36 -21.85
C ALA A 160 6.44 -12.04 -22.73
N ARG A 161 7.65 -12.25 -22.19
CA ARG A 161 8.78 -12.84 -22.93
C ARG A 161 8.65 -14.37 -22.99
N ALA A 162 9.10 -15.02 -24.05
CA ALA A 162 9.04 -16.48 -24.19
C ALA A 162 10.42 -17.09 -24.48
N SER A 163 10.69 -18.28 -23.94
CA SER A 163 11.96 -19.02 -24.11
C SER A 163 13.21 -18.19 -23.75
N GLY A 164 13.09 -17.27 -22.81
CA GLY A 164 14.18 -16.41 -22.34
C GLY A 164 14.89 -16.99 -21.11
N LYS A 165 15.97 -16.32 -20.68
CA LYS A 165 16.74 -16.67 -19.48
C LYS A 165 16.76 -15.58 -18.41
N SER A 166 16.19 -14.41 -18.70
CA SER A 166 16.34 -13.19 -17.90
C SER A 166 15.05 -12.38 -17.84
N ILE A 167 14.92 -11.60 -16.77
CA ILE A 167 13.73 -10.79 -16.46
C ILE A 167 14.00 -9.28 -16.45
N GLY A 168 15.10 -8.85 -17.10
CA GLY A 168 15.58 -7.46 -17.09
C GLY A 168 16.69 -7.24 -16.07
N ASN A 169 16.82 -6.02 -15.54
CA ASN A 169 17.88 -5.64 -14.61
C ASN A 169 17.33 -4.73 -13.51
N PHE A 170 17.52 -5.14 -12.26
CA PHE A 170 16.99 -4.45 -11.08
C PHE A 170 17.45 -2.99 -11.00
N TRP A 171 18.73 -2.73 -11.28
CA TRP A 171 19.30 -1.38 -11.21
C TRP A 171 18.70 -0.45 -12.26
N VAL A 172 18.41 -1.00 -13.45
CA VAL A 172 17.76 -0.26 -14.55
C VAL A 172 16.33 0.10 -14.16
N ASP A 173 15.56 -0.89 -13.70
CA ASP A 173 14.16 -0.69 -13.33
C ASP A 173 13.99 0.23 -12.11
N MET A 174 14.86 0.09 -11.11
CA MET A 174 14.94 0.97 -9.93
C MET A 174 15.22 2.42 -10.34
N THR A 175 16.25 2.62 -11.17
CA THR A 175 16.66 3.95 -11.63
C THR A 175 15.57 4.61 -12.46
N ARG A 176 14.96 3.85 -13.38
CA ARG A 176 13.89 4.38 -14.24
C ARG A 176 12.63 4.72 -13.47
N SER A 177 12.22 3.84 -12.54
CA SER A 177 11.10 4.11 -11.64
C SER A 177 11.32 5.38 -10.84
N THR A 178 12.54 5.60 -10.34
CA THR A 178 12.86 6.79 -9.55
C THR A 178 12.92 8.05 -10.41
N LEU A 179 13.73 8.06 -11.47
CA LEU A 179 14.03 9.26 -12.25
C LEU A 179 12.92 9.69 -13.20
N TYR A 180 12.24 8.75 -13.86
CA TYR A 180 11.26 9.08 -14.89
C TYR A 180 9.82 9.06 -14.38
N LEU A 181 9.55 8.30 -13.32
CA LEU A 181 8.20 8.17 -12.78
C LEU A 181 8.07 8.95 -11.46
N LEU A 182 8.66 8.47 -10.37
CA LEU A 182 8.37 9.00 -9.04
C LEU A 182 8.82 10.45 -8.85
N LEU A 183 10.09 10.75 -9.12
CA LEU A 183 10.69 12.07 -8.86
C LEU A 183 9.97 13.22 -9.59
N PRO A 184 9.77 13.19 -10.92
CA PRO A 184 9.15 14.30 -11.64
C PRO A 184 7.69 14.52 -11.22
N PHE A 185 6.92 13.46 -11.00
CA PHE A 185 5.54 13.61 -10.50
C PHE A 185 5.54 14.14 -9.06
N CYS A 186 6.45 13.70 -8.19
CA CYS A 186 6.55 14.21 -6.82
C CYS A 186 6.93 15.70 -6.78
N VAL A 187 7.80 16.18 -7.68
CA VAL A 187 8.12 17.62 -7.78
C VAL A 187 6.86 18.42 -8.09
N VAL A 188 6.07 18.00 -9.08
CA VAL A 188 4.81 18.67 -9.44
C VAL A 188 3.80 18.62 -8.29
N LEU A 189 3.62 17.45 -7.67
CA LEU A 189 2.71 17.29 -6.53
C LEU A 189 3.14 18.13 -5.33
N THR A 190 4.44 18.19 -5.03
CA THR A 190 4.97 19.02 -3.93
C THR A 190 4.62 20.49 -4.14
N LEU A 191 4.82 21.02 -5.35
CA LEU A 191 4.48 22.41 -5.66
C LEU A 191 2.98 22.66 -5.55
N ALA A 192 2.14 21.73 -6.02
CA ALA A 192 0.69 21.82 -5.88
C ALA A 192 0.27 21.82 -4.40
N TYR A 193 0.86 20.96 -3.58
CA TYR A 193 0.57 20.88 -2.15
C TYR A 193 1.04 22.11 -1.37
N VAL A 194 2.20 22.68 -1.70
CA VAL A 194 2.65 23.97 -1.13
C VAL A 194 1.66 25.08 -1.50
N TRP A 195 1.20 25.11 -2.75
CA TRP A 195 0.19 26.09 -3.19
C TRP A 195 -1.15 25.94 -2.45
N LEU A 196 -1.53 24.71 -2.09
CA LEU A 196 -2.72 24.41 -1.28
C LEU A 196 -2.51 24.64 0.23
N GLY A 197 -1.31 25.05 0.67
CA GLY A 197 -1.06 25.45 2.06
C GLY A 197 -0.30 24.43 2.92
N MET A 198 0.28 23.38 2.33
CA MET A 198 1.19 22.49 3.09
C MET A 198 2.56 23.16 3.30
N PRO A 199 3.14 23.09 4.51
CA PRO A 199 4.45 23.65 4.77
C PRO A 199 5.55 22.86 4.05
N GLN A 200 6.56 23.59 3.58
CA GLN A 200 7.80 23.04 3.04
C GLN A 200 8.96 23.94 3.46
N THR A 201 9.44 23.76 4.69
CA THR A 201 10.45 24.63 5.31
C THR A 201 11.45 23.85 6.16
N LEU A 202 12.62 24.43 6.40
CA LEU A 202 13.61 23.94 7.38
C LEU A 202 13.69 24.84 8.62
N GLY A 203 12.75 25.78 8.77
CA GLY A 203 12.63 26.64 9.95
C GLY A 203 12.25 25.88 11.22
N ALA A 204 12.58 26.45 12.38
CA ALA A 204 12.18 25.91 13.68
C ALA A 204 10.65 25.93 13.85
N TYR A 205 10.17 25.19 14.85
CA TYR A 205 8.75 25.21 15.24
C TYR A 205 8.31 26.63 15.60
N VAL A 206 7.08 26.96 15.20
CA VAL A 206 6.53 28.30 15.38
C VAL A 206 5.81 28.36 16.72
N ASN A 207 6.18 29.29 17.58
CA ASN A 207 5.43 29.54 18.81
C ASN A 207 4.39 30.63 18.53
N ALA A 208 3.12 30.31 18.81
CA ALA A 208 1.98 31.20 18.64
C ALA A 208 1.31 31.45 20.00
N THR A 209 0.90 32.70 20.23
CA THR A 209 -0.03 33.02 21.31
C THR A 209 -1.44 32.99 20.73
N THR A 210 -2.32 32.15 21.28
CA THR A 210 -3.69 32.00 20.81
C THR A 210 -4.52 33.25 21.14
N LEU A 211 -5.71 33.36 20.55
CA LEU A 211 -6.64 34.46 20.84
C LEU A 211 -7.06 34.53 22.31
N GLU A 212 -7.01 33.41 23.03
CA GLU A 212 -7.29 33.30 24.47
C GLU A 212 -6.04 33.55 25.34
N GLY A 213 -4.88 33.78 24.73
CA GLY A 213 -3.61 34.03 25.41
C GLY A 213 -2.78 32.79 25.75
N ALA A 214 -3.23 31.59 25.39
CA ALA A 214 -2.47 30.36 25.59
C ALA A 214 -1.26 30.28 24.65
N GLN A 215 -0.18 29.62 25.07
CA GLN A 215 0.97 29.36 24.21
C GLN A 215 0.79 28.03 23.47
N GLN A 216 1.04 28.03 22.17
CA GLN A 216 0.99 26.84 21.33
C GLN A 216 2.27 26.74 20.49
N THR A 217 2.91 25.58 20.51
CA THR A 217 4.02 25.25 19.60
C THR A 217 3.46 24.53 18.38
N ILE A 218 3.71 25.08 17.19
CA ILE A 218 3.23 24.59 15.91
C ILE A 218 4.40 23.92 15.20
N ALA A 219 4.31 22.59 15.07
CA ALA A 219 5.28 21.81 14.34
C ALA A 219 5.17 22.08 12.83
N VAL A 220 6.31 22.38 12.20
CA VAL A 220 6.45 22.61 10.76
C VAL A 220 7.62 21.78 10.24
N GLY A 221 7.88 21.83 8.94
CA GLY A 221 8.99 21.10 8.35
C GLY A 221 8.87 20.93 6.84
N PRO A 222 9.69 20.05 6.25
CA PRO A 222 9.66 19.70 4.83
C PRO A 222 8.54 18.70 4.52
N VAL A 223 7.30 19.09 4.83
CA VAL A 223 6.12 18.20 4.84
C VAL A 223 5.65 17.87 3.43
N ALA A 224 5.42 18.87 2.58
CA ALA A 224 4.81 18.69 1.27
C ALA A 224 5.58 17.69 0.38
N SER A 225 6.91 17.69 0.43
CA SER A 225 7.74 16.75 -0.33
C SER A 225 7.58 15.31 0.11
N GLN A 226 7.42 15.09 1.41
CA GLN A 226 7.20 13.75 1.96
C GLN A 226 5.77 13.28 1.68
N VAL A 227 4.78 14.19 1.77
CA VAL A 227 3.38 13.90 1.42
C VAL A 227 3.25 13.50 -0.05
N ALA A 228 3.97 14.16 -0.97
CA ALA A 228 3.97 13.82 -2.39
C ALA A 228 4.35 12.35 -2.64
N ILE A 229 5.51 11.93 -2.14
CA ILE A 229 5.96 10.55 -2.36
C ILE A 229 5.18 9.54 -1.52
N LYS A 230 4.74 9.89 -0.29
CA LYS A 230 4.01 8.93 0.54
C LYS A 230 2.68 8.53 -0.11
N MET A 231 2.04 9.44 -0.84
CA MET A 231 0.78 9.16 -1.56
C MET A 231 1.04 8.49 -2.91
N LEU A 232 1.93 9.05 -3.73
CA LEU A 232 2.21 8.52 -5.06
C LEU A 232 2.85 7.13 -5.03
N GLY A 233 3.75 6.88 -4.07
CA GLY A 233 4.42 5.61 -3.87
C GLY A 233 3.66 4.62 -2.99
N THR A 234 2.43 4.97 -2.57
CA THR A 234 1.60 4.20 -1.62
C THR A 234 2.41 3.74 -0.41
N ASN A 235 3.09 4.68 0.23
CA ASN A 235 3.88 4.42 1.42
C ASN A 235 3.10 4.76 2.70
N GLY A 236 2.38 5.88 2.71
CA GLY A 236 1.49 6.26 3.81
C GLY A 236 2.11 6.93 5.02
N GLY A 237 3.43 6.85 5.24
CA GLY A 237 4.06 7.39 6.46
C GLY A 237 3.89 8.91 6.61
N GLY A 238 3.13 9.32 7.62
CA GLY A 238 2.83 10.72 7.93
C GLY A 238 4.04 11.45 8.49
N PHE A 239 4.12 12.74 8.18
CA PHE A 239 5.10 13.62 8.83
C PHE A 239 4.72 13.85 10.29
N PHE A 240 3.42 13.98 10.56
CA PHE A 240 2.83 14.11 11.88
C PHE A 240 2.10 12.83 12.30
N ASN A 241 1.83 12.68 13.60
CA ASN A 241 1.09 11.55 14.15
C ASN A 241 -0.28 11.35 13.48
N ALA A 242 -1.03 12.45 13.28
CA ALA A 242 -2.37 12.41 12.68
C ALA A 242 -2.36 12.17 11.16
N ASN A 243 -1.19 12.04 10.54
CA ASN A 243 -1.04 11.68 9.13
C ASN A 243 -1.89 12.56 8.19
N ALA A 244 -2.65 11.98 7.26
CA ALA A 244 -3.47 12.69 6.29
C ALA A 244 -4.72 13.35 6.90
N ALA A 245 -4.97 13.20 8.21
CA ALA A 245 -5.93 14.02 8.93
C ALA A 245 -5.30 15.35 9.37
N HIS A 246 -3.98 15.47 9.46
CA HIS A 246 -3.33 16.70 9.90
C HIS A 246 -3.54 17.85 8.89
N PRO A 247 -3.93 19.07 9.31
CA PRO A 247 -4.13 20.22 8.41
C PRO A 247 -2.91 20.56 7.54
N PHE A 248 -1.69 20.37 8.04
CA PHE A 248 -0.47 20.58 7.26
C PHE A 248 -0.10 19.43 6.31
N GLU A 249 -0.78 18.29 6.37
CA GLU A 249 -0.60 17.20 5.40
C GLU A 249 -1.77 17.05 4.44
N ASN A 250 -2.93 17.64 4.75
CA ASN A 250 -4.12 17.60 3.91
C ASN A 250 -5.05 18.79 4.22
N PRO A 251 -4.71 20.00 3.75
CA PRO A 251 -5.38 21.23 4.17
C PRO A 251 -6.85 21.30 3.75
N ASP A 252 -7.22 20.75 2.60
CA ASP A 252 -8.56 20.91 2.04
C ASP A 252 -9.04 19.69 1.21
N ALA A 253 -10.28 19.76 0.71
CA ALA A 253 -10.88 18.68 -0.06
C ALA A 253 -10.22 18.48 -1.45
N ILE A 254 -9.56 19.50 -2.00
CA ILE A 254 -8.84 19.43 -3.28
C ILE A 254 -7.53 18.68 -3.06
N SER A 255 -6.75 19.02 -2.02
CA SER A 255 -5.57 18.24 -1.65
C SER A 255 -5.94 16.79 -1.39
N ASN A 256 -7.06 16.54 -0.70
CA ASN A 256 -7.55 15.19 -0.43
C ASN A 256 -7.87 14.41 -1.72
N LEU A 257 -8.52 15.05 -2.70
CA LEU A 257 -8.78 14.43 -4.00
C LEU A 257 -7.48 14.11 -4.75
N ILE A 258 -6.50 15.02 -4.77
CA ILE A 258 -5.20 14.80 -5.42
C ILE A 258 -4.45 13.63 -4.76
N GLN A 259 -4.49 13.54 -3.43
CA GLN A 259 -3.89 12.43 -2.68
C GLN A 259 -4.57 11.10 -3.02
N MET A 260 -5.90 11.04 -2.98
CA MET A 260 -6.67 9.84 -3.35
C MET A 260 -6.37 9.36 -4.78
N VAL A 261 -6.27 10.30 -5.73
CA VAL A 261 -5.91 9.98 -7.13
C VAL A 261 -4.48 9.47 -7.23
N SER A 262 -3.54 10.08 -6.50
CA SER A 262 -2.13 9.69 -6.49
C SER A 262 -1.93 8.27 -5.97
N ILE A 263 -2.70 7.86 -4.96
CA ILE A 263 -2.66 6.49 -4.39
C ILE A 263 -3.01 5.43 -5.45
N PHE A 264 -4.03 5.64 -6.30
CA PHE A 264 -4.43 4.64 -7.31
C PHE A 264 -3.73 4.80 -8.66
N ALA A 265 -3.15 5.97 -8.98
CA ALA A 265 -2.69 6.30 -10.32
C ALA A 265 -1.72 5.27 -10.91
N ILE A 266 -0.64 4.95 -10.19
CA ILE A 266 0.39 4.01 -10.67
C ILE A 266 -0.14 2.57 -10.69
N GLY A 267 -0.82 2.12 -9.62
CA GLY A 267 -1.38 0.77 -9.54
C GLY A 267 -2.38 0.48 -10.67
N ALA A 268 -3.30 1.41 -10.93
CA ALA A 268 -4.27 1.29 -12.02
C ALA A 268 -3.58 1.34 -13.39
N ALA A 269 -2.59 2.24 -13.59
CA ALA A 269 -1.83 2.33 -14.83
C ALA A 269 -0.99 1.07 -15.13
N LEU A 270 -0.48 0.38 -14.10
CA LEU A 270 0.26 -0.87 -14.25
C LEU A 270 -0.57 -1.99 -14.89
N THR A 271 -1.89 -2.00 -14.69
CA THR A 271 -2.78 -2.94 -15.41
C THR A 271 -2.74 -2.69 -16.93
N ASN A 272 -2.66 -1.44 -17.36
CA ASN A 272 -2.50 -1.07 -18.77
C ASN A 272 -1.08 -1.37 -19.27
N VAL A 273 -0.04 -1.15 -18.46
CA VAL A 273 1.34 -1.55 -18.78
C VAL A 273 1.40 -3.05 -19.05
N PHE A 274 0.84 -3.87 -18.16
CA PHE A 274 0.74 -5.32 -18.34
C PHE A 274 0.08 -5.67 -19.67
N GLY A 275 -1.11 -5.12 -19.93
CA GLY A 275 -1.86 -5.37 -21.18
C GLY A 275 -1.10 -4.95 -22.44
N ARG A 276 -0.31 -3.87 -22.40
CA ARG A 276 0.53 -3.44 -23.53
C ARG A 276 1.75 -4.34 -23.73
N MET A 277 2.46 -4.68 -22.66
CA MET A 277 3.67 -5.50 -22.74
C MET A 277 3.40 -6.93 -23.22
N ILE A 278 2.23 -7.50 -22.89
CA ILE A 278 1.81 -8.82 -23.39
C ILE A 278 1.13 -8.77 -24.77
N GLY A 279 0.89 -7.56 -25.32
CA GLY A 279 0.24 -7.38 -26.62
C GLY A 279 -1.29 -7.50 -26.64
N ASN A 280 -1.97 -7.63 -25.49
CA ASN A 280 -3.44 -7.64 -25.39
C ASN A 280 -3.93 -6.78 -24.22
N GLN A 281 -4.36 -5.55 -24.52
CA GLN A 281 -4.85 -4.61 -23.51
C GLN A 281 -6.12 -5.07 -22.79
N ARG A 282 -6.92 -5.98 -23.38
CA ARG A 282 -8.16 -6.47 -22.75
C ARG A 282 -7.88 -7.23 -21.45
N GLN A 283 -6.74 -7.91 -21.36
CA GLN A 283 -6.30 -8.58 -20.13
C GLN A 283 -6.05 -7.58 -19.01
N GLY A 284 -5.41 -6.44 -19.31
CA GLY A 284 -5.23 -5.35 -18.36
C GLY A 284 -6.56 -4.78 -17.86
N TRP A 285 -7.53 -4.59 -18.76
CA TRP A 285 -8.87 -4.14 -18.39
C TRP A 285 -9.66 -5.17 -17.59
N ALA A 286 -9.50 -6.46 -17.85
CA ALA A 286 -10.13 -7.52 -17.05
C ALA A 286 -9.62 -7.52 -15.61
N ILE A 287 -8.30 -7.36 -15.41
CA ILE A 287 -7.69 -7.20 -14.08
C ILE A 287 -8.25 -5.97 -13.38
N LEU A 288 -8.23 -4.81 -14.05
CA LEU A 288 -8.75 -3.56 -13.49
C LEU A 288 -10.25 -3.65 -13.17
N SER A 289 -11.02 -4.39 -13.97
CA SER A 289 -12.46 -4.60 -13.73
C SER A 289 -12.70 -5.44 -12.47
N ALA A 290 -11.92 -6.50 -12.27
CA ALA A 290 -12.00 -7.31 -11.05
C ALA A 290 -11.69 -6.46 -9.80
N MET A 291 -10.62 -5.65 -9.86
CA MET A 291 -10.27 -4.70 -8.81
C MET A 291 -11.39 -3.68 -8.57
N GLY A 292 -11.93 -3.09 -9.64
CA GLY A 292 -12.96 -2.05 -9.58
C GLY A 292 -14.27 -2.54 -8.95
N VAL A 293 -14.72 -3.76 -9.27
CA VAL A 293 -15.94 -4.34 -8.68
C VAL A 293 -15.79 -4.50 -7.16
N MET A 294 -14.68 -5.08 -6.71
CA MET A 294 -14.42 -5.25 -5.27
C MET A 294 -14.27 -3.90 -4.55
N PHE A 295 -13.57 -2.95 -5.17
CA PHE A 295 -13.42 -1.60 -4.64
C PHE A 295 -14.76 -0.89 -4.44
N ILE A 296 -15.62 -0.85 -5.46
CA ILE A 296 -16.92 -0.17 -5.38
C ILE A 296 -17.83 -0.84 -4.34
N ALA A 297 -17.80 -2.17 -4.23
CA ALA A 297 -18.54 -2.88 -3.19
C ALA A 297 -18.06 -2.47 -1.78
N GLY A 298 -16.74 -2.40 -1.57
CA GLY A 298 -16.14 -1.94 -0.32
C GLY A 298 -16.54 -0.49 0.02
N VAL A 299 -16.42 0.43 -0.94
CA VAL A 299 -16.83 1.84 -0.76
C VAL A 299 -18.31 1.95 -0.41
N ALA A 300 -19.18 1.21 -1.11
CA ALA A 300 -20.61 1.24 -0.87
C ALA A 300 -20.97 0.78 0.55
N ILE A 301 -20.38 -0.32 1.02
CA ILE A 301 -20.63 -0.86 2.37
C ILE A 301 -20.07 0.07 3.44
N CYS A 302 -18.82 0.52 3.29
CA CYS A 302 -18.18 1.41 4.27
C CYS A 302 -18.93 2.75 4.36
N TYR A 303 -19.28 3.36 3.22
CA TYR A 303 -20.03 4.62 3.23
C TYR A 303 -21.44 4.47 3.80
N TRP A 304 -22.12 3.35 3.48
CA TRP A 304 -23.43 3.06 4.06
C TRP A 304 -23.34 2.93 5.59
N ALA A 305 -22.39 2.14 6.10
CA ALA A 305 -22.21 1.92 7.53
C ALA A 305 -21.88 3.23 8.27
N GLU A 306 -20.90 4.00 7.79
CA GLU A 306 -20.53 5.26 8.43
C GLU A 306 -21.66 6.32 8.31
N ALA A 307 -22.41 6.33 7.22
CA ALA A 307 -23.53 7.24 7.07
C ALA A 307 -24.75 6.85 7.92
N ALA A 308 -24.88 5.58 8.32
CA ALA A 308 -25.90 5.12 9.25
C ALA A 308 -25.59 5.56 10.70
N GLY A 309 -24.32 5.74 11.04
CA GLY A 309 -23.91 6.22 12.36
C GLY A 309 -23.95 5.14 13.43
N ASN A 310 -23.99 5.56 14.70
CA ASN A 310 -24.04 4.67 15.85
C ASN A 310 -25.42 4.78 16.53
N PRO A 311 -26.23 3.69 16.58
CA PRO A 311 -27.54 3.70 17.23
C PRO A 311 -27.52 4.14 18.70
N LEU A 312 -26.43 3.86 19.42
CA LEU A 312 -26.26 4.27 20.81
C LEU A 312 -26.09 5.80 20.94
N VAL A 313 -25.44 6.43 19.94
CA VAL A 313 -25.28 7.89 19.89
C VAL A 313 -26.60 8.56 19.51
N HIS A 314 -27.36 7.96 18.59
CA HIS A 314 -28.72 8.42 18.24
C HIS A 314 -29.65 8.36 19.45
N ALA A 315 -29.54 7.34 20.30
CA ALA A 315 -30.31 7.24 21.54
C ALA A 315 -30.02 8.38 22.55
N LEU A 316 -28.89 9.07 22.42
CA LEU A 316 -28.56 10.28 23.19
C LEU A 316 -29.14 11.57 22.58
N GLY A 317 -29.88 11.47 21.47
CA GLY A 317 -30.47 12.62 20.76
C GLY A 317 -29.52 13.32 19.78
N ILE A 318 -28.40 12.68 19.43
CA ILE A 318 -27.45 13.20 18.43
C ILE A 318 -27.71 12.46 17.10
N ASP A 319 -28.40 13.14 16.17
CA ASP A 319 -28.70 12.57 14.85
C ASP A 319 -27.53 12.71 13.86
N GLY A 320 -27.49 11.83 12.85
CA GLY A 320 -26.55 11.91 11.73
C GLY A 320 -25.63 10.70 11.60
N GLY A 321 -24.67 10.77 10.69
CA GLY A 321 -23.68 9.70 10.51
C GLY A 321 -22.51 9.82 11.50
N ASN A 322 -21.62 8.83 11.47
CA ASN A 322 -20.50 8.73 12.39
C ASN A 322 -19.41 9.76 12.09
N MET A 323 -19.34 10.82 12.90
CA MET A 323 -18.30 11.85 12.83
C MET A 323 -17.13 11.60 13.78
N GLU A 324 -17.19 10.56 14.62
CA GLU A 324 -16.07 10.17 15.48
C GLU A 324 -14.87 9.74 14.60
N GLY A 325 -13.69 10.27 14.94
CA GLY A 325 -12.47 10.13 14.16
C GLY A 325 -12.51 10.72 12.73
N LYS A 326 -13.46 11.60 12.39
CA LYS A 326 -13.56 12.23 11.06
C LYS A 326 -13.20 13.70 11.08
N GLU A 327 -12.76 14.20 9.93
CA GLU A 327 -12.48 15.62 9.73
C GLU A 327 -13.65 16.34 9.07
N THR A 328 -13.98 17.53 9.57
CA THR A 328 -15.04 18.38 9.00
C THR A 328 -14.75 18.80 7.56
N ARG A 329 -13.47 18.90 7.19
CA ARG A 329 -12.98 19.18 5.82
C ARG A 329 -13.45 18.16 4.79
N PHE A 330 -13.60 16.90 5.20
CA PHE A 330 -13.85 15.77 4.30
C PHE A 330 -15.27 15.20 4.48
N GLY A 331 -15.76 15.21 5.71
CA GLY A 331 -17.04 14.60 6.07
C GLY A 331 -17.05 13.08 5.82
N ILE A 332 -18.22 12.48 6.04
CA ILE A 332 -18.37 11.01 6.06
C ILE A 332 -18.02 10.36 4.71
N ALA A 333 -18.47 10.95 3.60
CA ALA A 333 -18.31 10.34 2.27
C ALA A 333 -16.84 10.24 1.86
N LEU A 334 -16.08 11.33 1.99
CA LEU A 334 -14.67 11.35 1.60
C LEU A 334 -13.79 10.60 2.61
N SER A 335 -14.14 10.58 3.89
CA SER A 335 -13.44 9.73 4.87
C SER A 335 -13.64 8.24 4.61
N ALA A 336 -14.88 7.81 4.32
CA ALA A 336 -15.15 6.41 3.97
C ALA A 336 -14.46 6.01 2.65
N LEU A 337 -14.51 6.89 1.63
CA LEU A 337 -13.81 6.67 0.37
C LEU A 337 -12.29 6.56 0.57
N PHE A 338 -11.69 7.48 1.32
CA PHE A 338 -10.26 7.47 1.60
C PHE A 338 -9.84 6.24 2.39
N ALA A 339 -10.62 5.84 3.41
CA ALA A 339 -10.37 4.62 4.18
C ALA A 339 -10.34 3.37 3.29
N VAL A 340 -11.28 3.24 2.35
CA VAL A 340 -11.28 2.13 1.40
C VAL A 340 -10.12 2.22 0.41
N ILE A 341 -9.80 3.41 -0.11
CA ILE A 341 -8.65 3.63 -1.02
C ILE A 341 -7.34 3.23 -0.33
N THR A 342 -7.07 3.76 0.85
CA THR A 342 -5.80 3.59 1.54
C THR A 342 -5.57 2.15 2.01
N THR A 343 -6.66 1.42 2.30
CA THR A 343 -6.61 0.02 2.73
C THR A 343 -6.68 -0.99 1.60
N ALA A 344 -7.21 -0.60 0.43
CA ALA A 344 -7.22 -1.43 -0.78
C ALA A 344 -5.90 -1.34 -1.56
N ALA A 345 -5.25 -0.16 -1.52
CA ALA A 345 -4.03 0.12 -2.26
C ALA A 345 -2.76 0.04 -1.41
N SER A 346 -2.78 -0.63 -0.25
CA SER A 346 -1.59 -0.80 0.59
C SER A 346 -0.87 0.53 0.86
N CYS A 347 -1.64 1.62 1.02
CA CYS A 347 -1.05 2.94 1.18
C CYS A 347 -0.81 3.25 2.64
N GLY A 348 -1.78 3.03 3.52
CA GLY A 348 -1.61 3.27 4.95
C GLY A 348 -1.74 4.72 5.43
N ALA A 349 -1.89 5.69 4.53
CA ALA A 349 -2.26 7.05 4.92
C ALA A 349 -3.65 7.05 5.56
N VAL A 350 -3.85 7.78 6.66
CA VAL A 350 -5.13 7.82 7.39
C VAL A 350 -5.60 9.26 7.49
N ASN A 351 -6.75 9.58 6.88
CA ASN A 351 -7.39 10.91 7.00
C ASN A 351 -8.57 10.92 7.98
N ALA A 352 -8.90 9.76 8.53
CA ALA A 352 -9.96 9.52 9.48
C ALA A 352 -9.61 8.28 10.31
N MET A 353 -9.63 8.36 11.63
CA MET A 353 -9.13 7.30 12.51
C MET A 353 -9.99 6.04 12.39
N HIS A 354 -9.42 4.96 11.83
CA HIS A 354 -10.18 3.73 11.56
C HIS A 354 -10.69 3.02 12.83
N GLY A 355 -10.04 3.20 13.98
CA GLY A 355 -10.53 2.72 15.27
C GLY A 355 -11.81 3.41 15.74
N SER A 356 -12.12 4.58 15.18
CA SER A 356 -13.38 5.31 15.45
C SER A 356 -14.46 5.01 14.39
N PHE A 357 -14.22 4.11 13.44
CA PHE A 357 -15.25 3.72 12.47
C PHE A 357 -16.28 2.81 13.14
N THR A 358 -17.49 2.77 12.60
CA THR A 358 -18.47 1.74 12.98
C THR A 358 -17.89 0.35 12.72
N ALA A 359 -18.38 -0.66 13.44
CA ALA A 359 -17.87 -2.03 13.32
C ALA A 359 -17.78 -2.54 11.86
N LEU A 360 -18.83 -2.34 11.05
CA LEU A 360 -18.81 -2.68 9.62
C LEU A 360 -17.95 -1.72 8.79
N GLY A 361 -17.95 -0.42 9.15
CA GLY A 361 -17.10 0.59 8.52
C GLY A 361 -15.60 0.29 8.66
N GLY A 362 -15.16 -0.21 9.82
CA GLY A 362 -13.79 -0.65 10.11
C GLY A 362 -13.49 -2.07 9.62
N MET A 363 -14.50 -2.93 9.48
CA MET A 363 -14.36 -4.28 8.91
C MET A 363 -13.92 -4.26 7.44
N ILE A 364 -14.44 -3.33 6.63
CA ILE A 364 -14.08 -3.22 5.21
C ILE A 364 -12.57 -2.93 5.02
N PRO A 365 -11.98 -1.92 5.69
CA PRO A 365 -10.54 -1.74 5.77
C PRO A 365 -9.75 -3.00 6.15
N ILE A 366 -10.20 -3.76 7.15
CA ILE A 366 -9.56 -5.04 7.54
C ILE A 366 -9.61 -6.04 6.39
N ILE A 367 -10.79 -6.23 5.77
CA ILE A 367 -11.00 -7.15 4.65
C ILE A 367 -10.09 -6.78 3.47
N ASN A 368 -10.02 -5.49 3.09
CA ASN A 368 -9.19 -5.05 1.98
C ASN A 368 -7.73 -5.51 2.13
N MET A 369 -7.17 -5.34 3.33
CA MET A 369 -5.81 -5.79 3.64
C MET A 369 -5.70 -7.33 3.69
N GLN A 370 -6.68 -8.01 4.29
CA GLN A 370 -6.72 -9.48 4.40
C GLN A 370 -6.85 -10.20 3.06
N LEU A 371 -7.43 -9.55 2.04
CA LEU A 371 -7.46 -10.06 0.66
C LEU A 371 -6.07 -10.01 -0.02
N GLY A 372 -5.03 -9.56 0.70
CA GLY A 372 -3.66 -9.54 0.22
C GLY A 372 -3.34 -8.31 -0.64
N GLU A 373 -4.03 -7.20 -0.42
CA GLU A 373 -3.79 -5.92 -1.10
C GLU A 373 -3.88 -6.01 -2.63
N VAL A 374 -4.88 -6.76 -3.12
CA VAL A 374 -5.05 -7.04 -4.55
C VAL A 374 -6.00 -6.07 -5.26
N ILE A 375 -6.67 -5.19 -4.53
CA ILE A 375 -7.66 -4.24 -5.07
C ILE A 375 -6.94 -2.96 -5.48
N VAL A 376 -6.42 -2.93 -6.72
CA VAL A 376 -5.38 -1.98 -7.20
C VAL A 376 -4.05 -2.20 -6.49
N GLY A 377 -4.07 -2.27 -5.17
CA GLY A 377 -2.96 -2.60 -4.30
C GLY A 377 -1.83 -1.58 -4.29
N GLY A 378 -0.80 -1.88 -3.50
CA GLY A 378 0.39 -1.05 -3.42
C GLY A 378 1.10 -0.91 -4.76
N VAL A 379 1.89 0.14 -4.90
CA VAL A 379 2.66 0.46 -6.10
C VAL A 379 3.56 -0.71 -6.51
N GLY A 380 3.13 -1.40 -7.56
CA GLY A 380 3.68 -2.69 -8.01
C GLY A 380 3.15 -3.91 -7.26
N ALA A 381 3.00 -3.80 -5.94
CA ALA A 381 2.53 -4.89 -5.08
C ALA A 381 1.16 -5.44 -5.43
N GLY A 382 0.19 -4.57 -5.70
CA GLY A 382 -1.13 -5.00 -6.13
C GLY A 382 -1.12 -5.77 -7.43
N LEU A 383 -0.29 -5.34 -8.39
CA LEU A 383 -0.20 -6.03 -9.67
C LEU A 383 0.43 -7.42 -9.52
N TYR A 384 1.57 -7.56 -8.82
CA TYR A 384 2.13 -8.90 -8.65
C TYR A 384 1.23 -9.78 -7.77
N GLY A 385 0.55 -9.21 -6.77
CA GLY A 385 -0.40 -9.92 -5.91
C GLY A 385 -1.57 -10.49 -6.69
N ILE A 386 -2.24 -9.67 -7.51
CA ILE A 386 -3.36 -10.15 -8.34
C ILE A 386 -2.89 -11.17 -9.39
N LEU A 387 -1.67 -11.03 -9.94
CA LEU A 387 -1.10 -12.02 -10.85
C LEU A 387 -0.88 -13.39 -10.15
N MET A 388 -0.57 -13.42 -8.85
CA MET A 388 -0.54 -14.68 -8.08
C MET A 388 -1.93 -15.30 -7.97
N TYR A 389 -2.95 -14.49 -7.68
CA TYR A 389 -4.33 -14.98 -7.67
C TYR A 389 -4.80 -15.44 -9.03
N ILE A 390 -4.32 -14.85 -10.13
CA ILE A 390 -4.59 -15.35 -11.48
C ILE A 390 -3.97 -16.72 -11.70
N VAL A 391 -2.74 -16.95 -11.25
CA VAL A 391 -2.09 -18.28 -11.29
C VAL A 391 -2.97 -19.31 -10.57
N VAL A 392 -3.49 -18.98 -9.39
CA VAL A 392 -4.40 -19.86 -8.63
C VAL A 392 -5.76 -20.02 -9.32
N ALA A 393 -6.37 -18.95 -9.81
CA ALA A 393 -7.68 -18.99 -10.45
C ALA A 393 -7.67 -19.82 -11.74
N VAL A 394 -6.63 -19.66 -12.56
CA VAL A 394 -6.43 -20.47 -13.77
C VAL A 394 -6.14 -21.93 -13.41
N PHE A 395 -5.40 -22.18 -12.32
CA PHE A 395 -5.20 -23.53 -11.79
C PHE A 395 -6.53 -24.20 -11.42
N VAL A 396 -7.37 -23.52 -10.64
CA VAL A 396 -8.70 -24.01 -10.25
C VAL A 396 -9.58 -24.23 -11.47
N ALA A 397 -9.64 -23.28 -12.41
CA ALA A 397 -10.41 -23.43 -13.65
C ALA A 397 -9.95 -24.62 -14.50
N GLY A 398 -8.63 -24.80 -14.65
CA GLY A 398 -8.06 -25.94 -15.36
C GLY A 398 -8.48 -27.26 -14.74
N LEU A 399 -8.40 -27.38 -13.40
CA LEU A 399 -8.86 -28.57 -12.68
C LEU A 399 -10.36 -28.84 -12.85
N MET A 400 -11.20 -27.82 -12.76
CA MET A 400 -12.66 -27.96 -12.92
C MET A 400 -13.06 -28.44 -14.31
N VAL A 401 -12.32 -28.05 -15.35
CA VAL A 401 -12.57 -28.45 -16.75
C VAL A 401 -11.78 -29.69 -17.17
N GLY A 402 -10.91 -30.23 -16.28
CA GLY A 402 -10.08 -31.39 -16.56
C GLY A 402 -8.95 -31.13 -17.57
N ARG A 403 -8.43 -29.89 -17.63
CA ARG A 403 -7.37 -29.46 -18.55
C ARG A 403 -6.16 -28.93 -17.81
N THR A 404 -5.01 -28.95 -18.48
CA THR A 404 -3.80 -28.31 -17.95
C THR A 404 -4.03 -26.80 -17.82
N PRO A 405 -3.79 -26.21 -16.64
CA PRO A 405 -3.89 -24.76 -16.43
C PRO A 405 -2.97 -23.98 -17.37
N GLU A 406 -3.51 -22.94 -18.01
CA GLU A 406 -2.79 -22.12 -18.99
C GLU A 406 -3.21 -20.65 -18.87
N TYR A 407 -2.23 -19.74 -18.78
CA TYR A 407 -2.46 -18.29 -18.79
C TYR A 407 -1.55 -17.64 -19.85
N LEU A 408 -2.14 -16.86 -20.76
CA LEU A 408 -1.42 -16.20 -21.86
C LEU A 408 -0.56 -17.15 -22.71
N GLY A 409 -1.08 -18.35 -22.99
CA GLY A 409 -0.36 -19.38 -23.75
C GLY A 409 0.75 -20.08 -22.95
N LYS A 410 0.96 -19.75 -21.68
CA LYS A 410 1.95 -20.40 -20.81
C LYS A 410 1.27 -21.40 -19.89
N LYS A 411 1.75 -22.65 -19.94
CA LYS A 411 1.33 -23.69 -19.00
C LYS A 411 1.76 -23.34 -17.59
N ILE A 412 0.81 -23.37 -16.67
CA ILE A 412 1.04 -23.18 -15.24
C ILE A 412 1.21 -24.57 -14.62
N GLU A 413 2.38 -24.84 -14.07
CA GLU A 413 2.77 -26.14 -13.53
C GLU A 413 2.94 -26.06 -12.00
N ALA A 414 3.26 -27.21 -11.39
CA ALA A 414 3.36 -27.33 -9.94
C ALA A 414 4.32 -26.31 -9.31
N LYS A 415 5.39 -25.90 -10.00
CA LYS A 415 6.35 -24.92 -9.48
C LYS A 415 5.73 -23.54 -9.32
N GLU A 416 5.00 -23.06 -10.32
CA GLU A 416 4.34 -21.75 -10.24
C GLU A 416 3.23 -21.76 -9.19
N VAL A 417 2.43 -22.83 -9.13
CA VAL A 417 1.36 -22.96 -8.13
C VAL A 417 1.91 -23.00 -6.72
N LYS A 418 3.00 -23.75 -6.46
CA LYS A 418 3.64 -23.80 -5.13
C LYS A 418 4.13 -22.43 -4.67
N MET A 419 4.76 -21.65 -5.57
CA MET A 419 5.25 -20.31 -5.24
C MET A 419 4.09 -19.32 -5.04
N ALA A 420 3.03 -19.41 -5.83
CA ALA A 420 1.85 -18.56 -5.66
C ALA A 420 1.15 -18.85 -4.32
N MET A 421 1.01 -20.13 -3.96
CA MET A 421 0.46 -20.52 -2.66
C MET A 421 1.36 -20.09 -1.50
N LEU A 422 2.70 -20.19 -1.62
CA LEU A 422 3.62 -19.72 -0.59
C LEU A 422 3.47 -18.22 -0.36
N ALA A 423 3.36 -17.43 -1.43
CA ALA A 423 3.13 -15.99 -1.35
C ALA A 423 1.80 -15.67 -0.65
N ILE A 424 0.72 -16.35 -1.03
CA ILE A 424 -0.62 -16.11 -0.46
C ILE A 424 -0.70 -16.55 1.01
N LEU A 425 -0.08 -17.66 1.39
CA LEU A 425 -0.19 -18.24 2.74
C LEU A 425 0.77 -17.63 3.75
N CYS A 426 1.87 -17.00 3.33
CA CYS A 426 2.79 -16.36 4.27
C CYS A 426 2.17 -15.16 5.00
N LEU A 427 1.22 -14.46 4.35
CA LEU A 427 0.48 -13.34 4.91
C LEU A 427 -0.40 -13.76 6.10
N PRO A 428 -1.40 -14.65 5.95
CA PRO A 428 -2.23 -15.08 7.07
C PRO A 428 -1.43 -15.77 8.17
N LEU A 429 -0.32 -16.44 7.85
CA LEU A 429 0.57 -17.00 8.86
C LEU A 429 1.10 -15.91 9.81
N ALA A 430 1.62 -14.81 9.27
CA ALA A 430 2.09 -13.68 10.06
C ALA A 430 0.93 -13.00 10.80
N MET A 431 -0.17 -12.72 10.11
CA MET A 431 -1.32 -12.00 10.66
C MET A 431 -1.93 -12.74 11.84
N LEU A 432 -2.26 -14.03 11.67
CA LEU A 432 -3.01 -14.80 12.65
C LEU A 432 -2.14 -15.28 13.81
N ILE A 433 -0.89 -15.70 13.56
CA ILE A 433 -0.01 -16.18 14.65
C ILE A 433 0.34 -15.03 15.59
N PHE A 434 0.77 -13.88 15.07
CA PHE A 434 1.13 -12.77 15.94
C PHE A 434 -0.09 -12.18 16.67
N THR A 435 -1.24 -12.12 16.00
CA THR A 435 -2.50 -11.75 16.68
C THR A 435 -2.82 -12.73 17.81
N ALA A 436 -2.80 -14.04 17.54
CA ALA A 436 -3.12 -15.06 18.53
C ALA A 436 -2.22 -14.98 19.78
N ILE A 437 -0.92 -14.70 19.60
CA ILE A 437 0.00 -14.53 20.73
C ILE A 437 -0.26 -13.20 21.47
N ALA A 438 -0.43 -12.10 20.74
CA ALA A 438 -0.59 -10.78 21.34
C ALA A 438 -1.86 -10.65 22.19
N VAL A 439 -2.96 -11.29 21.80
CA VAL A 439 -4.24 -11.23 22.52
C VAL A 439 -4.30 -12.09 23.79
N VAL A 440 -3.27 -12.91 24.04
CA VAL A 440 -3.14 -13.69 25.29
C VAL A 440 -1.93 -13.27 26.13
N LEU A 441 -1.01 -12.49 25.54
CA LEU A 441 0.16 -11.97 26.23
C LEU A 441 -0.24 -10.76 27.08
N PRO A 442 0.04 -10.72 28.41
CA PRO A 442 -0.39 -9.61 29.27
C PRO A 442 0.07 -8.23 28.78
N THR A 443 1.30 -8.12 28.27
CA THR A 443 1.82 -6.87 27.70
C THR A 443 1.17 -6.50 26.36
N GLY A 444 0.74 -7.49 25.58
CA GLY A 444 0.00 -7.30 24.34
C GLY A 444 -1.41 -6.78 24.59
N VAL A 445 -2.14 -7.41 25.51
CA VAL A 445 -3.49 -7.02 25.94
C VAL A 445 -3.50 -5.64 26.59
N ALA A 446 -2.51 -5.33 27.44
CA ALA A 446 -2.40 -4.02 28.10
C ALA A 446 -2.16 -2.84 27.12
N SER A 447 -1.86 -3.12 25.84
CA SER A 447 -1.68 -2.09 24.82
C SER A 447 -2.96 -1.75 24.05
N MET A 448 -4.05 -2.50 24.24
CA MET A 448 -5.35 -2.23 23.59
C MET A 448 -5.93 -0.92 24.12
N GLY A 449 -6.42 -0.07 23.20
CA GLY A 449 -7.06 1.19 23.54
C GLY A 449 -8.53 1.03 23.89
N ASN A 450 -9.18 -0.02 23.37
CA ASN A 450 -10.60 -0.29 23.56
C ASN A 450 -10.85 -1.66 24.19
N ALA A 451 -11.96 -1.78 24.93
CA ALA A 451 -12.40 -3.04 25.52
C ALA A 451 -13.20 -3.90 24.52
N GLY A 452 -13.51 -5.13 24.91
CA GLY A 452 -14.39 -6.02 24.16
C GLY A 452 -13.83 -6.43 22.78
N PRO A 453 -14.71 -6.80 21.82
CA PRO A 453 -14.31 -7.23 20.48
C PRO A 453 -13.56 -6.17 19.67
N HIS A 454 -13.73 -4.89 20.00
CA HIS A 454 -12.99 -3.81 19.35
C HIS A 454 -11.50 -3.85 19.71
N GLY A 455 -11.15 -4.13 20.97
CA GLY A 455 -9.75 -4.32 21.38
C GLY A 455 -9.07 -5.49 20.67
N PHE A 456 -9.79 -6.60 20.45
CA PHE A 456 -9.30 -7.68 19.59
C PHE A 456 -9.07 -7.20 18.15
N SER A 457 -10.01 -6.41 17.62
CA SER A 457 -9.93 -5.85 16.27
C SER A 457 -8.75 -4.89 16.10
N GLU A 458 -8.38 -4.11 17.12
CA GLU A 458 -7.17 -3.27 17.11
C GLU A 458 -5.89 -4.09 16.90
N VAL A 459 -5.75 -5.19 17.64
CA VAL A 459 -4.58 -6.08 17.51
C VAL A 459 -4.59 -6.82 16.16
N LEU A 460 -5.75 -7.34 15.76
CA LEU A 460 -5.91 -7.99 14.45
C LEU A 460 -5.57 -7.01 13.33
N TYR A 461 -6.05 -5.76 13.40
CA TYR A 461 -5.78 -4.73 12.42
C TYR A 461 -4.29 -4.42 12.34
N ALA A 462 -3.61 -4.27 13.48
CA ALA A 462 -2.18 -3.98 13.51
C ALA A 462 -1.35 -5.04 12.78
N TYR A 463 -1.56 -6.32 13.08
CA TYR A 463 -0.81 -7.40 12.40
C TYR A 463 -1.28 -7.66 10.98
N THR A 464 -2.57 -7.43 10.68
CA THR A 464 -3.09 -7.45 9.31
C THR A 464 -2.38 -6.40 8.46
N SER A 465 -2.40 -5.15 8.91
CA SER A 465 -1.76 -4.01 8.22
C SER A 465 -0.25 -4.22 8.07
N ALA A 466 0.43 -4.67 9.12
CA ALA A 466 1.86 -4.92 9.09
C ALA A 466 2.23 -5.99 8.06
N ALA A 467 1.60 -7.16 8.11
CA ALA A 467 1.90 -8.25 7.20
C ALA A 467 1.44 -7.95 5.75
N ALA A 468 0.36 -7.20 5.57
CA ALA A 468 -0.08 -6.74 4.25
C ALA A 468 0.79 -5.60 3.69
N ASN A 469 1.75 -5.09 4.47
CA ASN A 469 2.51 -3.88 4.17
C ASN A 469 1.62 -2.64 3.92
N ASN A 470 0.46 -2.57 4.56
CA ASN A 470 -0.47 -1.46 4.39
C ASN A 470 0.02 -0.17 5.07
N GLY A 471 0.28 -0.24 6.38
CA GLY A 471 0.74 0.91 7.18
C GLY A 471 -0.33 1.59 8.02
N SER A 472 -1.60 1.47 7.65
CA SER A 472 -2.67 2.06 8.45
C SER A 472 -2.75 1.39 9.82
N ALA A 473 -3.31 2.11 10.79
CA ALA A 473 -3.60 1.60 12.12
C ALA A 473 -4.98 2.08 12.56
N PHE A 474 -5.62 1.35 13.47
CA PHE A 474 -6.82 1.84 14.15
C PHE A 474 -6.54 3.08 15.01
N GLY A 475 -5.30 3.25 15.48
CA GLY A 475 -4.86 4.44 16.23
C GLY A 475 -5.06 4.34 17.75
N GLY A 476 -5.86 3.38 18.24
CA GLY A 476 -6.06 3.13 19.68
C GLY A 476 -4.99 2.22 20.31
N LEU A 477 -4.38 1.31 19.54
CA LEU A 477 -3.34 0.41 20.04
C LEU A 477 -2.04 1.16 20.36
N SER A 478 -1.59 1.11 21.62
CA SER A 478 -0.29 1.65 22.05
C SER A 478 0.86 0.72 21.64
N GLY A 479 1.26 0.78 20.37
CA GLY A 479 2.23 -0.15 19.78
C GLY A 479 3.71 0.10 20.08
N ASN A 480 4.08 1.19 20.77
CA ASN A 480 5.49 1.49 21.09
C ASN A 480 6.01 0.69 22.29
N THR A 481 5.96 -0.64 22.19
CA THR A 481 6.49 -1.58 23.18
C THR A 481 7.49 -2.53 22.52
N PRO A 482 8.42 -3.15 23.27
CA PRO A 482 9.37 -4.10 22.69
C PRO A 482 8.70 -5.23 21.90
N TRP A 483 7.59 -5.77 22.41
CA TRP A 483 6.84 -6.83 21.75
C TRP A 483 6.30 -6.39 20.39
N TYR A 484 5.54 -5.28 20.35
CA TYR A 484 4.93 -4.81 19.11
C TYR A 484 5.98 -4.30 18.14
N ASN A 485 6.96 -3.50 18.58
CA ASN A 485 8.03 -3.01 17.70
C ASN A 485 8.76 -4.16 16.98
N ILE A 486 9.12 -5.23 17.70
CA ILE A 486 9.83 -6.37 17.10
C ILE A 486 8.90 -7.20 16.20
N THR A 487 7.74 -7.62 16.71
CA THR A 487 6.87 -8.57 16.00
C THR A 487 6.16 -7.95 14.80
N ILE A 488 5.72 -6.69 14.89
CA ILE A 488 5.21 -5.93 13.73
C ILE A 488 6.33 -5.77 12.70
N GLY A 489 7.56 -5.45 13.15
CA GLY A 489 8.75 -5.41 12.30
C GLY A 489 8.96 -6.69 11.50
N ILE A 490 8.90 -7.84 12.18
CA ILE A 490 9.02 -9.17 11.55
C ILE A 490 7.86 -9.43 10.59
N GLY A 491 6.62 -9.11 10.99
CA GLY A 491 5.44 -9.25 10.13
C GLY A 491 5.58 -8.50 8.81
N MET A 492 6.05 -7.25 8.86
CA MET A 492 6.32 -6.44 7.66
C MET A 492 7.39 -7.06 6.75
N LEU A 493 8.49 -7.55 7.33
CA LEU A 493 9.56 -8.20 6.57
C LEU A 493 9.08 -9.49 5.89
N MET A 494 8.29 -10.30 6.59
CA MET A 494 7.70 -11.52 6.07
C MET A 494 6.76 -11.21 4.90
N GLY A 495 5.82 -10.29 5.11
CA GLY A 495 4.83 -9.89 4.12
C GLY A 495 5.44 -9.33 2.84
N ARG A 496 6.56 -8.60 2.96
CA ARG A 496 7.24 -8.02 1.82
C ARG A 496 8.12 -9.04 1.10
N PHE A 497 9.15 -9.56 1.77
CA PHE A 497 10.23 -10.26 1.07
C PHE A 497 9.88 -11.71 0.72
N LEU A 498 9.07 -12.41 1.52
CA LEU A 498 8.64 -13.77 1.16
C LEU A 498 7.73 -13.78 -0.07
N VAL A 499 6.87 -12.78 -0.19
CA VAL A 499 6.02 -12.58 -1.38
C VAL A 499 6.88 -12.20 -2.60
N ILE A 500 7.83 -11.27 -2.45
CA ILE A 500 8.71 -10.84 -3.54
C ILE A 500 9.55 -12.00 -4.10
N ILE A 501 10.15 -12.80 -3.23
CA ILE A 501 10.99 -13.94 -3.65
C ILE A 501 10.15 -14.95 -4.44
N SER A 502 8.95 -15.27 -3.96
CA SER A 502 7.99 -16.12 -4.69
C SER A 502 7.61 -15.52 -6.04
N ALA A 503 7.38 -14.21 -6.11
CA ALA A 503 7.03 -13.53 -7.36
C ALA A 503 8.16 -13.58 -8.40
N LEU A 504 9.39 -13.32 -7.99
CA LEU A 504 10.56 -13.41 -8.87
C LEU A 504 10.83 -14.85 -9.30
N ALA A 505 10.62 -15.84 -8.43
CA ALA A 505 10.72 -17.25 -8.78
C ALA A 505 9.71 -17.67 -9.85
N ILE A 506 8.47 -17.14 -9.78
CA ILE A 506 7.45 -17.34 -10.82
C ILE A 506 7.86 -16.67 -12.12
N ALA A 507 8.32 -15.41 -12.07
CA ALA A 507 8.80 -14.69 -13.25
C ALA A 507 9.92 -15.46 -13.98
N GLY A 508 10.91 -15.95 -13.21
CA GLY A 508 12.01 -16.76 -13.72
C GLY A 508 11.60 -18.12 -14.27
N SER A 509 10.55 -18.73 -13.71
CA SER A 509 10.01 -19.99 -14.22
C SER A 509 9.22 -19.78 -15.52
N LEU A 510 8.39 -18.74 -15.57
CA LEU A 510 7.55 -18.43 -16.73
C LEU A 510 8.37 -17.97 -17.94
N VAL A 511 9.44 -17.18 -17.75
CA VAL A 511 10.23 -16.66 -18.87
C VAL A 511 10.87 -17.76 -19.71
N ALA A 512 11.23 -18.88 -19.07
CA ALA A 512 11.81 -20.04 -19.74
C ALA A 512 10.79 -20.84 -20.59
N LYS A 513 9.48 -20.64 -20.37
CA LYS A 513 8.43 -21.39 -21.07
C LYS A 513 8.19 -20.85 -22.48
N LYS A 514 7.74 -21.75 -23.36
CA LYS A 514 7.20 -21.41 -24.68
C LYS A 514 5.76 -20.91 -24.55
N THR A 515 5.35 -20.05 -25.47
CA THR A 515 3.95 -19.62 -25.62
C THR A 515 3.26 -20.53 -26.63
N VAL A 516 2.13 -21.12 -26.24
CA VAL A 516 1.30 -21.98 -27.07
C VAL A 516 0.16 -21.16 -27.68
N PRO A 517 -0.18 -21.34 -28.97
CA PRO A 517 -1.34 -20.69 -29.58
C PRO A 517 -2.65 -21.09 -28.93
N ALA A 518 -3.62 -20.18 -28.92
CA ALA A 518 -4.96 -20.47 -28.43
C ALA A 518 -5.60 -21.60 -29.25
N SER A 519 -6.25 -22.54 -28.56
CA SER A 519 -7.02 -23.64 -29.15
C SER A 519 -8.50 -23.49 -28.77
N ALA A 520 -9.37 -24.32 -29.35
CA ALA A 520 -10.75 -24.46 -28.87
C ALA A 520 -10.83 -24.86 -27.39
N GLY A 521 -9.72 -25.37 -26.85
CA GLY A 521 -9.61 -25.77 -25.46
C GLY A 521 -9.18 -24.67 -24.48
N THR A 522 -8.74 -23.52 -24.98
CA THR A 522 -8.16 -22.43 -24.18
C THR A 522 -9.27 -21.61 -23.54
N PHE A 523 -9.21 -21.43 -22.22
CA PHE A 523 -10.18 -20.64 -21.46
C PHE A 523 -9.92 -19.14 -21.67
N PRO A 524 -10.90 -18.32 -22.12
CA PRO A 524 -10.71 -16.88 -22.30
C PRO A 524 -10.54 -16.15 -20.96
N THR A 525 -9.42 -15.43 -20.80
CA THR A 525 -9.08 -14.72 -19.54
C THR A 525 -9.25 -13.21 -19.59
N ASP A 526 -10.03 -12.69 -20.54
CA ASP A 526 -10.33 -11.26 -20.68
C ASP A 526 -11.83 -10.93 -20.67
N GLY A 527 -12.70 -11.92 -20.44
CA GLY A 527 -14.16 -11.76 -20.41
C GLY A 527 -14.76 -11.71 -19.00
N PRO A 528 -16.07 -11.39 -18.89
CA PRO A 528 -16.77 -11.30 -17.60
C PRO A 528 -16.72 -12.58 -16.75
N LEU A 529 -16.70 -13.75 -17.40
CA LEU A 529 -16.62 -15.03 -16.70
C LEU A 529 -15.29 -15.17 -15.93
N PHE A 530 -14.18 -14.78 -16.54
CA PHE A 530 -12.87 -14.80 -15.86
C PHE A 530 -12.80 -13.75 -14.76
N VAL A 531 -13.36 -12.56 -14.97
CA VAL A 531 -13.47 -11.53 -13.94
C VAL A 531 -14.23 -12.06 -12.72
N GLY A 532 -15.40 -12.69 -12.93
CA GLY A 532 -16.19 -13.30 -11.87
C GLY A 532 -15.46 -14.44 -11.17
N LEU A 533 -14.77 -15.31 -11.92
CA LEU A 533 -13.95 -16.39 -11.36
C LEU A 533 -12.82 -15.84 -10.48
N LEU A 534 -12.09 -14.83 -10.95
CA LEU A 534 -10.98 -14.23 -10.22
C LEU A 534 -11.45 -13.61 -8.90
N ILE A 535 -12.55 -12.84 -8.94
CA ILE A 535 -13.20 -12.30 -7.74
C ILE A 535 -13.60 -13.43 -6.80
N GLY A 536 -14.27 -14.48 -7.31
CA GLY A 536 -14.71 -15.62 -6.52
C GLY A 536 -13.55 -16.31 -5.80
N VAL A 537 -12.43 -16.56 -6.50
CA VAL A 537 -11.25 -17.19 -5.89
C VAL A 537 -10.64 -16.29 -4.81
N ILE A 538 -10.51 -14.99 -5.05
CA ILE A 538 -9.98 -14.03 -4.07
C ILE A 538 -10.85 -14.02 -2.80
N LEU A 539 -12.18 -13.88 -2.96
CA LEU A 539 -13.12 -13.82 -1.85
C LEU A 539 -13.22 -15.15 -1.09
N ILE A 540 -13.17 -16.30 -1.77
CA ILE A 540 -13.21 -17.61 -1.11
C ILE A 540 -11.94 -17.83 -0.30
N VAL A 541 -10.76 -17.59 -0.88
CA VAL A 541 -9.48 -17.77 -0.18
C VAL A 541 -9.40 -16.84 1.03
N GLY A 542 -9.69 -15.55 0.85
CA GLY A 542 -9.67 -14.59 1.97
C GLY A 542 -10.75 -14.88 3.01
N GLY A 543 -11.99 -15.06 2.57
CA GLY A 543 -13.13 -15.33 3.44
C GLY A 543 -12.92 -16.57 4.30
N LEU A 544 -12.54 -17.70 3.72
CA LEU A 544 -12.32 -18.93 4.49
C LEU A 544 -11.12 -18.83 5.45
N THR A 545 -10.14 -17.97 5.14
CA THR A 545 -8.96 -17.80 5.99
C THR A 545 -9.24 -16.93 7.22
N PHE A 546 -9.99 -15.84 7.04
CA PHE A 546 -10.12 -14.80 8.06
C PHE A 546 -11.51 -14.72 8.73
N PHE A 547 -12.52 -15.42 8.20
CA PHE A 547 -13.87 -15.39 8.76
C PHE A 547 -13.92 -15.66 10.27
N PRO A 548 -13.20 -16.65 10.84
CA PRO A 548 -13.22 -16.86 12.29
C PRO A 548 -12.69 -15.66 13.10
N ALA A 549 -11.64 -14.99 12.61
CA ALA A 549 -11.10 -13.80 13.26
C ALA A 549 -12.05 -12.60 13.13
N LEU A 550 -12.66 -12.41 11.95
CA LEU A 550 -13.67 -11.37 11.74
C LEU A 550 -14.93 -11.59 12.59
N ALA A 551 -15.31 -12.86 12.81
CA ALA A 551 -16.46 -13.24 13.62
C ALA A 551 -16.31 -12.79 15.09
N VAL A 552 -15.13 -12.97 15.67
CA VAL A 552 -14.84 -12.61 17.08
C VAL A 552 -14.36 -11.16 17.28
N GLY A 553 -14.18 -10.41 16.18
CA GLY A 553 -13.86 -8.99 16.21
C GLY A 553 -15.04 -8.12 15.75
N PRO A 554 -14.99 -7.55 14.53
CA PRO A 554 -15.97 -6.56 14.09
C PRO A 554 -17.39 -7.10 13.91
N ILE A 555 -17.58 -8.39 13.59
CA ILE A 555 -18.93 -8.94 13.39
C ILE A 555 -19.68 -9.01 14.73
N ILE A 556 -19.07 -9.55 15.77
CA ILE A 556 -19.69 -9.59 17.10
C ILE A 556 -19.81 -8.19 17.71
N GLU A 557 -18.88 -7.27 17.43
CA GLU A 557 -19.00 -5.86 17.80
C GLU A 557 -20.26 -5.23 17.19
N HIS A 558 -20.50 -5.44 15.89
CA HIS A 558 -21.69 -4.94 15.21
C HIS A 558 -22.98 -5.48 15.82
N LEU A 559 -23.01 -6.79 16.11
CA LEU A 559 -24.17 -7.44 16.72
C LEU A 559 -24.40 -6.94 18.16
N ALA A 560 -23.34 -6.78 18.96
CA ALA A 560 -23.43 -6.26 20.33
C ALA A 560 -23.95 -4.82 20.35
N MET A 561 -23.40 -3.95 19.50
CA MET A 561 -23.86 -2.57 19.34
C MET A 561 -25.34 -2.50 18.95
N ALA A 562 -25.80 -3.35 18.03
CA ALA A 562 -27.21 -3.40 17.61
C ALA A 562 -28.17 -3.84 18.74
N HIS A 563 -27.68 -4.61 19.73
CA HIS A 563 -28.43 -4.97 20.94
C HIS A 563 -28.28 -3.96 22.09
N GLY A 564 -27.58 -2.85 21.86
CA GLY A 564 -27.37 -1.81 22.85
C GLY A 564 -26.29 -2.11 23.89
N GLN A 565 -25.39 -3.07 23.63
CA GLN A 565 -24.31 -3.43 24.54
C GLN A 565 -23.10 -2.50 24.37
N THR A 566 -22.52 -2.06 25.49
CA THR A 566 -21.26 -1.30 25.57
C THR A 566 -20.21 -2.11 26.32
N PHE A 567 -18.93 -1.76 26.19
CA PHE A 567 -17.79 -2.46 26.79
C PHE A 567 -16.96 -1.58 27.70
#